data_AF-A0AA86R2P1-F1
#
_entry.id   AF-A0AA86R2P1-F1
#
_cell.length_a   1.000
_cell.length_b   1.000
_cell.length_c   1.000
_cell.angle_alpha   90.00
_cell.angle_beta   90.00
_cell.angle_gamma   90.00
#
_symmetry.space_group_name_H-M   'P 1'
#
loop_
_entity.id
_entity.type
_entity.pdbx_description
1 polymer ?
#
loop_
_entity_poly.entity_id
_entity_poly.type
_entity_poly.pdbx_seq_one_letter_code
_entity_poly.pdbx_strand_id
1 'polypeptide(L)'
;MESEQVIQSSITQTQYKLIKNIGSGTYAQCWSALNIETNIQVCLKFVDYYLMDENQQESARREAQLHVTLLNDCIIRFLETFFHSTDSGQIMLVIVMELGECSLDSYLAEHSSYFSPQQLLQFVQDIVQALRYLHAREIIHRDLSTKNLLVFSQSNQLRLKICDFGVSTALPKSHLANTQIGTPHTMSPEIFDAQGYDERADIWAAGCVCFELFTRVALFKGLNYLALIKELEKFTEPQFPTSTEKVYSVMFCAFVMELICLMLKVDPKQRPSAKQIELLIKKKKEAETTEFWDWHELNHLDEPEIDVEEINKEVWIDHDGENFTVNSVPPSQPFQKPPQKEKLEIKIPEVKQKEVVETPTKQQKKGLSISEMRKQYKGKTSKSFEVEIFTGLSPEVEEQMNQRKK
;
A
#
# COMPACT_ATOMS: atom_id res chain seq x y z
N MET A 1 -10.97 30.36 -16.25
CA MET A 1 -11.78 30.04 -15.05
C MET A 1 -11.97 28.55 -15.08
N GLU A 2 -11.07 27.79 -14.45
CA GLU A 2 -11.28 26.35 -14.25
C GLU A 2 -12.52 26.20 -13.39
N SER A 3 -13.54 25.51 -13.88
CA SER A 3 -14.74 25.21 -13.11
C SER A 3 -14.31 24.50 -11.83
N GLU A 4 -14.59 25.09 -10.68
CA GLU A 4 -14.32 24.48 -9.37
C GLU A 4 -15.15 23.21 -9.27
N GLN A 5 -14.55 22.06 -9.58
CA GLN A 5 -15.23 20.77 -9.51
C GLN A 5 -15.35 20.39 -8.04
N VAL A 6 -16.59 20.39 -7.54
CA VAL A 6 -16.93 19.91 -6.20
C VAL A 6 -17.50 18.50 -6.33
N ILE A 7 -16.94 17.58 -5.55
CA ILE A 7 -17.38 16.19 -5.44
C ILE A 7 -18.03 16.01 -4.08
N GLN A 8 -19.19 15.38 -4.06
CA GLN A 8 -19.93 15.11 -2.83
C GLN A 8 -19.90 13.61 -2.53
N SER A 9 -19.50 13.24 -1.31
CA SER A 9 -19.58 11.86 -0.84
C SER A 9 -21.03 11.40 -0.82
N SER A 10 -21.30 10.24 -1.42
CA SER A 10 -22.63 9.63 -1.37
C SER A 10 -22.95 9.02 0.01
N ILE A 11 -21.97 8.93 0.90
CA ILE A 11 -22.11 8.34 2.24
C ILE A 11 -22.22 9.45 3.29
N THR A 12 -21.19 10.28 3.41
CA THR A 12 -21.09 11.31 4.47
C THR A 12 -21.75 12.62 4.08
N GLN A 13 -22.10 12.79 2.80
CA GLN A 13 -22.52 14.07 2.20
C GLN A 13 -21.43 15.16 2.23
N THR A 14 -20.22 14.84 2.68
CA THR A 14 -19.08 15.76 2.71
C THR A 14 -18.72 16.21 1.31
N GLN A 15 -18.47 17.51 1.18
CA GLN A 15 -18.09 18.14 -0.09
C GLN A 15 -16.59 18.38 -0.17
N TYR A 16 -16.00 17.96 -1.28
CA TYR A 16 -14.58 18.09 -1.59
C TYR A 16 -14.41 18.96 -2.83
N LYS A 17 -13.71 20.08 -2.69
CA LYS A 17 -13.34 20.94 -3.80
C LYS A 17 -12.00 20.47 -4.37
N LEU A 18 -11.98 20.00 -5.61
CA LEU A 18 -10.74 19.58 -6.29
C LEU A 18 -9.82 20.80 -6.51
N ILE A 19 -8.53 20.61 -6.23
CA ILE A 19 -7.52 21.67 -6.34
C ILE A 19 -6.56 21.35 -7.49
N LYS A 20 -5.84 20.23 -7.39
CA LYS A 20 -4.76 19.89 -8.33
C LYS A 20 -4.62 18.39 -8.48
N ASN A 21 -4.45 17.92 -9.72
CA ASN A 21 -4.04 16.55 -10.00
C ASN A 21 -2.60 16.34 -9.53
N ILE A 22 -2.40 15.38 -8.62
CA ILE A 22 -1.10 15.08 -8.00
C ILE A 22 -0.52 13.75 -8.46
N GLY A 23 -1.29 12.94 -9.20
CA GLY A 23 -0.83 11.66 -9.71
C GLY A 23 -1.82 11.04 -10.69
N SER A 24 -1.32 10.28 -11.65
CA SER A 24 -2.13 9.54 -12.62
C SER A 24 -1.51 8.18 -12.90
N GLY A 25 -2.33 7.15 -12.85
CA GLY A 25 -2.00 5.76 -13.17
C GLY A 25 -2.91 5.20 -14.26
N THR A 26 -2.82 3.90 -14.53
CA THR A 26 -3.57 3.24 -15.62
C THR A 26 -5.08 3.27 -15.43
N TYR A 27 -5.54 3.12 -14.18
CA TYR A 27 -6.97 3.05 -13.83
C TYR A 27 -7.33 4.00 -12.68
N ALA A 28 -6.44 4.94 -12.35
CA ALA A 28 -6.68 5.84 -11.23
C ALA A 28 -6.03 7.20 -11.42
N GLN A 29 -6.64 8.23 -10.83
CA GLN A 29 -6.09 9.57 -10.72
C GLN A 29 -6.18 10.05 -9.27
N CYS A 30 -5.10 10.63 -8.77
CA CYS A 30 -5.04 11.23 -7.45
C CYS A 30 -5.14 12.74 -7.57
N TRP A 31 -6.05 13.34 -6.81
CA TRP A 31 -6.24 14.78 -6.74
C TRP A 31 -6.08 15.26 -5.30
N SER A 32 -5.33 16.35 -5.12
CA SER A 32 -5.47 17.17 -3.91
C SER A 32 -6.82 17.87 -3.93
N ALA A 33 -7.52 17.87 -2.80
CA ALA A 33 -8.81 18.51 -2.63
C ALA A 33 -8.92 19.15 -1.25
N LEU A 34 -9.82 20.12 -1.12
CA LEU A 34 -10.19 20.72 0.16
C LEU A 34 -11.50 20.08 0.63
N ASN A 35 -11.52 19.49 1.82
CA ASN A 35 -12.78 19.22 2.52
C ASN A 35 -13.37 20.58 2.92
N ILE A 36 -14.52 20.93 2.36
CA ILE A 36 -15.12 22.28 2.52
C ILE A 36 -15.62 22.50 3.95
N GLU A 37 -16.03 21.44 4.65
CA GLU A 37 -16.58 21.51 6.01
C GLU A 37 -15.49 21.73 7.05
N THR A 38 -14.38 20.99 6.93
CA THR A 38 -13.27 21.03 7.89
C THR A 38 -12.16 22.00 7.49
N ASN A 39 -12.15 22.45 6.23
CA ASN A 39 -11.08 23.24 5.62
C ASN A 39 -9.70 22.54 5.63
N ILE A 40 -9.69 21.20 5.71
CA ILE A 40 -8.49 20.37 5.69
C ILE A 40 -8.25 19.85 4.27
N GLN A 41 -6.98 19.85 3.82
CA GLN A 41 -6.61 19.26 2.54
C GLN A 41 -6.49 17.73 2.62
N VAL A 42 -6.95 17.06 1.56
CA VAL A 42 -7.00 15.61 1.44
C VAL A 42 -6.58 15.16 0.04
N CYS A 43 -6.29 13.87 -0.10
CA CYS A 43 -6.08 13.21 -1.38
C CYS A 43 -7.32 12.40 -1.75
N LEU A 44 -7.86 12.62 -2.95
CA LEU A 44 -8.92 11.80 -3.56
C LEU A 44 -8.31 10.96 -4.68
N LYS A 45 -8.22 9.65 -4.47
CA LYS A 45 -7.88 8.66 -5.51
C LYS A 45 -9.17 8.23 -6.19
N PHE A 46 -9.39 8.71 -7.40
CA PHE A 46 -10.46 8.28 -8.29
C PHE A 46 -10.00 7.04 -9.04
N VAL A 47 -10.73 5.95 -8.90
CA VAL A 47 -10.48 4.69 -9.61
C VAL A 47 -11.57 4.53 -10.67
N ASP A 48 -11.17 4.33 -11.92
CA ASP A 48 -12.04 4.14 -13.09
C ASP A 48 -12.75 2.78 -13.05
N TYR A 49 -13.61 2.61 -12.05
CA TYR A 49 -14.29 1.37 -11.72
C TYR A 49 -15.10 0.81 -12.89
N TYR A 50 -15.63 1.69 -13.75
CA TYR A 50 -16.33 1.35 -14.99
C TYR A 50 -15.47 0.71 -16.08
N LEU A 51 -14.14 0.84 -16.04
CA LEU A 51 -13.20 0.21 -17.00
C LEU A 51 -12.76 -1.19 -16.55
N MET A 52 -13.08 -1.59 -15.33
CA MET A 52 -12.60 -2.82 -14.69
C MET A 52 -13.57 -3.99 -14.92
N ASP A 53 -13.01 -5.19 -15.08
CA ASP A 53 -13.79 -6.44 -14.98
C ASP A 53 -14.14 -6.78 -13.52
N GLU A 54 -14.98 -7.80 -13.30
CA GLU A 54 -15.45 -8.19 -11.97
C GLU A 54 -14.30 -8.54 -11.00
N ASN A 55 -13.23 -9.16 -11.48
CA ASN A 55 -12.09 -9.52 -10.63
C ASN A 55 -11.28 -8.29 -10.23
N GLN A 56 -11.04 -7.38 -11.19
CA GLN A 56 -10.35 -6.11 -10.95
C GLN A 56 -11.14 -5.22 -9.99
N GLN A 57 -12.46 -5.17 -10.16
CA GLN A 57 -13.38 -4.48 -9.27
C GLN A 57 -13.36 -5.04 -7.85
N GLU A 58 -13.36 -6.37 -7.71
CA GLU A 58 -13.23 -7.02 -6.40
C GLU A 58 -11.87 -6.73 -5.76
N SER A 59 -10.79 -6.72 -6.55
CA SER A 59 -9.45 -6.34 -6.09
C SER A 59 -9.42 -4.91 -5.55
N ALA A 60 -10.00 -3.94 -6.27
CA ALA A 60 -10.06 -2.55 -5.83
C ALA A 60 -10.88 -2.37 -4.53
N ARG A 61 -11.97 -3.13 -4.37
CA ARG A 61 -12.74 -3.15 -3.11
C ARG A 61 -11.94 -3.75 -1.96
N ARG A 62 -11.23 -4.86 -2.20
CA ARG A 62 -10.38 -5.49 -1.18
C ARG A 62 -9.23 -4.59 -0.74
N GLU A 63 -8.62 -3.85 -1.66
CA GLU A 63 -7.61 -2.81 -1.35
C GLU A 63 -8.19 -1.77 -0.38
N ALA A 64 -9.34 -1.17 -0.73
CA ALA A 64 -9.99 -0.18 0.13
C ALA A 64 -10.38 -0.76 1.50
N GLN A 65 -10.93 -1.98 1.53
CA GLN A 65 -11.30 -2.68 2.77
C GLN A 65 -10.09 -2.96 3.66
N LEU A 66 -8.97 -3.39 3.08
CA LEU A 66 -7.73 -3.60 3.82
C LEU A 66 -7.24 -2.29 4.41
N HIS A 67 -7.16 -1.24 3.60
CA HIS A 67 -6.62 0.06 4.01
C HIS A 67 -7.41 0.70 5.15
N VAL A 68 -8.75 0.56 5.16
CA VAL A 68 -9.61 1.01 6.29
C VAL A 68 -9.14 0.45 7.64
N THR A 69 -8.59 -0.76 7.66
CA THR A 69 -8.15 -1.42 8.90
C THR A 69 -6.78 -0.97 9.39
N LEU A 70 -6.04 -0.20 8.59
CA LEU A 70 -4.66 0.21 8.88
C LEU A 70 -4.65 1.56 9.60
N LEU A 71 -4.26 1.52 10.86
CA LEU A 71 -4.19 2.65 11.78
C LEU A 71 -2.79 2.67 12.40
N ASN A 72 -1.87 3.43 11.81
CA ASN A 72 -0.49 3.60 12.28
C ASN A 72 0.06 4.94 11.79
N ASP A 73 0.94 5.58 12.56
CA ASP A 73 1.52 6.90 12.25
C ASP A 73 2.38 6.92 10.98
N CYS A 74 2.92 5.77 10.59
CA CYS A 74 3.79 5.61 9.41
C CYS A 74 3.06 4.96 8.23
N ILE A 75 1.73 4.88 8.28
CA ILE A 75 0.87 4.44 7.16
C ILE A 75 -0.08 5.58 6.80
N ILE A 76 -0.27 5.81 5.50
CA ILE A 76 -1.17 6.84 5.01
C ILE A 76 -2.59 6.60 5.54
N ARG A 77 -3.19 7.62 6.14
CA ARG A 77 -4.50 7.51 6.77
C ARG A 77 -5.60 7.42 5.73
N PHE A 78 -6.40 6.34 5.82
CA PHE A 78 -7.68 6.24 5.13
C PHE A 78 -8.74 7.05 5.88
N LEU A 79 -9.53 7.85 5.15
CA LEU A 79 -10.59 8.68 5.70
C LEU A 79 -11.97 8.11 5.36
N GLU A 80 -12.25 7.92 4.07
CA GLU A 80 -13.50 7.33 3.59
C GLU A 80 -13.38 6.78 2.16
N THR A 81 -14.39 6.03 1.70
CA THR A 81 -14.52 5.65 0.29
C THR A 81 -15.99 5.65 -0.13
N PHE A 82 -16.27 6.05 -1.36
CA PHE A 82 -17.62 6.10 -1.90
C PHE A 82 -17.62 5.97 -3.43
N PHE A 83 -18.79 5.67 -4.01
CA PHE A 83 -18.96 5.72 -5.46
C PHE A 83 -19.39 7.11 -5.92
N HIS A 84 -18.79 7.58 -7.00
CA HIS A 84 -19.14 8.82 -7.69
C HIS A 84 -19.50 8.53 -9.14
N SER A 85 -20.60 9.10 -9.63
CA SER A 85 -20.98 9.05 -11.04
C SER A 85 -20.57 10.35 -11.72
N THR A 86 -19.80 10.26 -12.80
CA THR A 86 -19.52 11.41 -13.66
C THR A 86 -20.79 11.90 -14.36
N ASP A 87 -20.72 13.09 -14.96
CA ASP A 87 -21.78 13.63 -15.82
C ASP A 87 -22.13 12.71 -17.01
N SER A 88 -21.17 11.90 -17.46
CA SER A 88 -21.36 10.87 -18.50
C SER A 88 -21.98 9.57 -17.98
N GLY A 89 -22.29 9.48 -16.69
CA GLY A 89 -22.85 8.28 -16.05
C GLY A 89 -21.82 7.18 -15.75
N GLN A 90 -20.52 7.50 -15.83
CA GLN A 90 -19.45 6.55 -15.53
C GLN A 90 -19.24 6.47 -14.02
N ILE A 91 -19.23 5.25 -13.49
CA ILE A 91 -19.05 5.01 -12.06
C ILE A 91 -17.56 4.92 -11.74
N MET A 92 -17.12 5.77 -10.81
CA MET A 92 -15.78 5.74 -10.22
C MET A 92 -15.87 5.37 -8.74
N LEU A 93 -14.87 4.63 -8.25
CA LEU A 93 -14.66 4.43 -6.82
C LEU A 93 -13.70 5.54 -6.33
N VAL A 94 -14.10 6.29 -5.32
CA VAL A 94 -13.32 7.37 -4.73
C VAL A 94 -12.79 6.89 -3.40
N ILE A 95 -11.48 6.99 -3.18
CA ILE A 95 -10.82 6.71 -1.90
C ILE A 95 -10.24 8.03 -1.40
N VAL A 96 -10.68 8.46 -0.22
CA VAL A 96 -10.24 9.69 0.44
C VAL A 96 -9.19 9.34 1.49
N MET A 97 -8.04 9.99 1.40
CA MET A 97 -6.89 9.80 2.30
C MET A 97 -6.36 11.14 2.77
N GLU A 98 -5.52 11.12 3.80
CA GLU A 98 -4.71 12.29 4.11
C GLU A 98 -3.77 12.67 2.93
N LEU A 99 -3.36 13.94 2.88
CA LEU A 99 -2.49 14.45 1.83
C LEU A 99 -1.06 14.61 2.36
N GLY A 100 -0.11 13.89 1.75
CA GLY A 100 1.33 14.14 1.91
C GLY A 100 1.81 15.28 1.01
N GLU A 101 2.99 15.83 1.30
CA GLU A 101 3.58 16.92 0.51
C GLU A 101 3.95 16.46 -0.91
N CYS A 102 4.68 15.34 -0.99
CA CYS A 102 5.07 14.69 -2.24
C CYS A 102 5.51 13.24 -1.97
N SER A 103 5.75 12.48 -3.03
CA SER A 103 6.44 11.19 -2.93
C SER A 103 7.92 11.38 -2.64
N LEU A 104 8.54 10.41 -1.94
CA LEU A 104 9.94 10.46 -1.59
C LEU A 104 10.84 10.49 -2.83
N ASP A 105 10.49 9.82 -3.93
CA ASP A 105 11.26 9.92 -5.18
C ASP A 105 11.27 11.34 -5.76
N SER A 106 10.12 12.03 -5.72
CA SER A 106 10.01 13.44 -6.11
C SER A 106 10.85 14.33 -5.17
N TYR A 107 10.76 14.09 -3.86
CA TYR A 107 11.54 14.81 -2.86
C TYR A 107 13.05 14.67 -3.11
N LEU A 108 13.53 13.43 -3.35
CA LEU A 108 14.94 13.14 -3.63
C LEU A 108 15.43 13.77 -4.94
N ALA A 109 14.56 13.89 -5.95
CA ALA A 109 14.88 14.54 -7.21
C ALA A 109 15.03 16.06 -7.05
N GLU A 110 14.22 16.69 -6.20
CA GLU A 110 14.26 18.13 -5.94
C GLU A 110 15.34 18.53 -4.91
N HIS A 111 15.72 17.62 -4.01
CA HIS A 111 16.67 17.86 -2.93
C HIS A 111 17.93 17.00 -3.06
N SER A 112 19.00 17.60 -3.58
CA SER A 112 20.29 16.93 -3.84
C SER A 112 21.22 16.86 -2.62
N SER A 113 20.95 17.63 -1.56
CA SER A 113 21.74 17.61 -0.33
C SER A 113 21.54 16.30 0.41
N TYR A 114 22.58 15.76 1.05
CA TYR A 114 22.46 14.60 1.93
C TYR A 114 21.63 14.93 3.19
N PHE A 115 20.96 13.91 3.75
CA PHE A 115 20.21 14.06 4.98
C PHE A 115 21.16 14.21 6.17
N SER A 116 20.71 14.81 7.27
CA SER A 116 21.43 14.68 8.53
C SER A 116 21.36 13.22 9.02
N PRO A 117 22.32 12.74 9.81
CA PRO A 117 22.25 11.41 10.43
C PRO A 117 20.92 11.15 11.13
N GLN A 118 20.40 12.16 11.85
CA GLN A 118 19.14 12.10 12.57
C GLN A 118 17.95 11.92 11.62
N GLN A 119 17.90 12.69 10.53
CA GLN A 119 16.81 12.61 9.56
C GLN A 119 16.84 11.29 8.78
N LEU A 120 18.04 10.81 8.40
CA LEU A 120 18.19 9.52 7.74
C LEU A 120 17.65 8.39 8.63
N LEU A 121 18.08 8.35 9.90
CA LEU A 121 17.58 7.34 10.83
C LEU A 121 16.09 7.47 11.10
N GLN A 122 15.54 8.69 11.14
CA GLN A 122 14.10 8.88 11.30
C GLN A 122 13.32 8.25 10.14
N PHE A 123 13.78 8.43 8.90
CA PHE A 123 13.16 7.80 7.73
C PHE A 123 13.24 6.27 7.77
N VAL A 124 14.39 5.72 8.16
CA VAL A 124 14.52 4.26 8.34
C VAL A 124 13.56 3.76 9.42
N GLN A 125 13.44 4.48 10.54
CA GLN A 125 12.51 4.14 11.60
C GLN A 125 11.06 4.18 11.15
N ASP A 126 10.64 5.21 10.42
CA ASP A 126 9.27 5.34 9.93
C ASP A 126 8.90 4.14 9.02
N ILE A 127 9.80 3.78 8.08
CA ILE A 127 9.61 2.63 7.19
C ILE A 127 9.50 1.32 8.00
N VAL A 128 10.45 1.10 8.93
CA VAL A 128 10.52 -0.13 9.71
C VAL A 128 9.34 -0.26 10.69
N GLN A 129 8.87 0.85 11.27
CA GLN A 129 7.70 0.87 12.14
C GLN A 129 6.43 0.48 11.37
N ALA A 130 6.25 1.03 10.17
CA ALA A 130 5.12 0.67 9.30
C ALA A 130 5.19 -0.81 8.89
N LEU A 131 6.36 -1.32 8.49
CA LEU A 131 6.52 -2.73 8.14
C LEU A 131 6.27 -3.65 9.33
N ARG A 132 6.78 -3.31 10.52
CA ARG A 132 6.50 -4.06 11.74
C ARG A 132 4.99 -4.15 12.00
N TYR A 133 4.28 -3.03 11.85
CA TYR A 133 2.83 -2.96 12.02
C TYR A 133 2.10 -3.87 11.03
N LEU A 134 2.48 -3.84 9.74
CA LEU A 134 1.89 -4.66 8.69
C LEU A 134 2.18 -6.15 8.89
N HIS A 135 3.44 -6.51 9.14
CA HIS A 135 3.90 -7.88 9.29
C HIS A 135 3.28 -8.57 10.51
N ALA A 136 3.09 -7.82 11.61
CA ALA A 136 2.36 -8.28 12.79
C ALA A 136 0.89 -8.64 12.52
N ARG A 137 0.31 -8.08 11.46
CA ARG A 137 -1.06 -8.36 10.98
C ARG A 137 -1.08 -9.35 9.82
N GLU A 138 0.04 -10.01 9.53
CA GLU A 138 0.21 -10.92 8.40
C GLU A 138 -0.04 -10.25 7.03
N ILE A 139 0.20 -8.94 6.94
CA ILE A 139 0.08 -8.15 5.72
C ILE A 139 1.47 -7.92 5.16
N ILE A 140 1.66 -8.25 3.88
CA ILE A 140 2.90 -7.98 3.14
C ILE A 140 2.61 -6.86 2.14
N HIS A 141 3.45 -5.83 2.11
CA HIS A 141 3.24 -4.65 1.26
C HIS A 141 3.49 -4.96 -0.23
N ARG A 142 4.63 -5.58 -0.55
CA ARG A 142 5.05 -6.08 -1.88
C ARG A 142 5.46 -5.05 -2.93
N ASP A 143 5.09 -3.79 -2.77
CA ASP A 143 5.53 -2.72 -3.67
C ASP A 143 6.17 -1.56 -2.90
N LEU A 144 6.96 -1.88 -1.87
CA LEU A 144 7.66 -0.83 -1.13
C LEU A 144 8.75 -0.21 -2.05
N SER A 145 8.68 1.11 -2.23
CA SER A 145 9.63 1.89 -3.01
C SER A 145 9.56 3.37 -2.62
N THR A 146 10.49 4.19 -3.11
CA THR A 146 10.48 5.64 -2.91
C THR A 146 9.24 6.33 -3.51
N LYS A 147 8.53 5.68 -4.43
CA LYS A 147 7.25 6.21 -4.98
C LYS A 147 6.07 6.01 -4.05
N ASN A 148 6.11 4.94 -3.26
CA ASN A 148 5.05 4.54 -2.34
C ASN A 148 5.34 4.97 -0.89
N LEU A 149 6.24 5.96 -0.73
CA LEU A 149 6.54 6.64 0.52
C LEU A 149 6.22 8.11 0.33
N LEU A 150 5.31 8.64 1.14
CA LEU A 150 4.91 10.04 1.12
C LEU A 150 5.62 10.82 2.22
N VAL A 151 6.11 12.00 1.88
CA VAL A 151 6.81 12.92 2.79
C VAL A 151 5.80 13.82 3.48
N PHE A 152 5.93 13.96 4.79
CA PHE A 152 5.17 14.87 5.64
C PHE A 152 6.12 15.76 6.43
N SER A 153 5.78 17.05 6.60
CA SER A 153 6.44 17.92 7.56
C SER A 153 5.61 18.01 8.83
N GLN A 154 6.14 17.50 9.95
CA GLN A 154 5.52 17.56 11.27
C GLN A 154 6.47 18.28 12.22
N SER A 155 6.05 19.42 12.77
CA SER A 155 6.84 20.19 13.75
C SER A 155 8.28 20.50 13.29
N ASN A 156 8.46 20.85 12.01
CA ASN A 156 9.75 21.08 11.34
C ASN A 156 10.65 19.83 11.21
N GLN A 157 10.08 18.63 11.32
CA GLN A 157 10.76 17.37 11.05
C GLN A 157 10.06 16.63 9.91
N LEU A 158 10.84 16.06 9.00
CA LEU A 158 10.28 15.26 7.93
C LEU A 158 9.99 13.85 8.43
N ARG A 159 8.82 13.34 8.07
CA ARG A 159 8.34 11.99 8.36
C ARG A 159 7.94 11.30 7.06
N LEU A 160 7.99 9.96 7.07
CA LEU A 160 7.50 9.15 5.96
C LEU A 160 6.25 8.38 6.37
N LYS A 161 5.32 8.24 5.42
CA LYS A 161 4.21 7.31 5.51
C LYS A 161 4.15 6.42 4.28
N ILE A 162 3.98 5.12 4.49
CA ILE A 162 3.75 4.14 3.41
C ILE A 162 2.34 4.35 2.84
N CYS A 163 2.22 4.31 1.52
CA CYS A 163 0.96 4.34 0.81
C CYS A 163 0.87 3.20 -0.23
N ASP A 164 -0.32 3.05 -0.82
CA ASP A 164 -0.64 2.12 -1.91
C ASP A 164 -0.57 0.62 -1.53
N PHE A 165 -1.73 0.08 -1.15
CA PHE A 165 -1.90 -1.32 -0.74
C PHE A 165 -2.51 -2.18 -1.85
N GLY A 166 -2.51 -1.72 -3.12
CA GLY A 166 -3.22 -2.36 -4.23
C GLY A 166 -2.74 -3.76 -4.60
N VAL A 167 -1.53 -4.14 -4.19
CA VAL A 167 -0.96 -5.49 -4.36
C VAL A 167 -0.66 -6.18 -3.03
N SER A 168 -1.03 -5.55 -1.91
CA SER A 168 -0.88 -6.15 -0.59
C SER A 168 -1.84 -7.32 -0.44
N THR A 169 -1.41 -8.35 0.30
CA THR A 169 -2.23 -9.54 0.52
C THR A 169 -2.23 -9.91 1.99
N ALA A 170 -3.41 -10.27 2.50
CA ALA A 170 -3.53 -11.14 3.65
C ALA A 170 -3.29 -12.57 3.13
N LEU A 171 -2.26 -13.24 3.62
CA LEU A 171 -1.81 -14.55 3.13
C LEU A 171 -2.97 -15.58 2.97
N PRO A 172 -2.90 -16.48 1.96
CA PRO A 172 -2.14 -17.70 2.17
C PRO A 172 -1.19 -18.09 1.02
N LYS A 173 -0.18 -18.88 1.41
CA LYS A 173 1.04 -19.35 0.75
C LYS A 173 0.94 -20.06 -0.63
N SER A 174 -0.13 -19.93 -1.43
CA SER A 174 -0.34 -20.88 -2.55
C SER A 174 -0.67 -20.36 -3.96
N HIS A 175 -0.73 -19.05 -4.26
CA HIS A 175 -1.23 -18.63 -5.60
C HIS A 175 -0.47 -17.49 -6.30
N LEU A 176 0.85 -17.39 -6.16
CA LEU A 176 1.58 -16.18 -6.63
C LEU A 176 2.64 -16.44 -7.69
N ALA A 177 2.44 -17.44 -8.55
CA ALA A 177 3.45 -17.82 -9.52
C ALA A 177 3.48 -16.99 -10.83
N ASN A 178 2.66 -15.95 -11.06
CA ASN A 178 2.53 -15.41 -12.43
C ASN A 178 2.19 -13.92 -12.64
N THR A 179 2.25 -13.05 -11.63
CA THR A 179 1.95 -11.63 -11.84
C THR A 179 3.22 -10.82 -11.62
N GLN A 180 3.72 -10.14 -12.65
CA GLN A 180 4.78 -9.14 -12.53
C GLN A 180 4.29 -8.03 -11.60
N ILE A 181 4.60 -8.15 -10.31
CA ILE A 181 4.20 -7.22 -9.25
C ILE A 181 5.46 -6.54 -8.74
N GLY A 182 5.41 -5.21 -8.63
CA GLY A 182 6.43 -4.39 -8.01
C GLY A 182 7.20 -3.50 -8.97
N THR A 183 7.81 -2.45 -8.43
CA THR A 183 8.76 -1.63 -9.15
C THR A 183 10.09 -2.39 -9.31
N PRO A 184 10.62 -2.64 -10.52
CA PRO A 184 11.74 -3.57 -10.73
C PRO A 184 12.95 -3.34 -9.82
N HIS A 185 13.31 -2.08 -9.54
CA HIS A 185 14.52 -1.78 -8.78
C HIS A 185 14.43 -2.04 -7.26
N THR A 186 13.29 -2.50 -6.73
CA THR A 186 13.17 -2.94 -5.32
C THR A 186 12.78 -4.42 -5.17
N MET A 187 12.69 -5.18 -6.26
CA MET A 187 12.35 -6.60 -6.21
C MET A 187 13.47 -7.42 -5.57
N SER A 188 13.09 -8.35 -4.70
CA SER A 188 14.01 -9.26 -4.01
C SER A 188 14.37 -10.49 -4.86
N PRO A 189 15.54 -11.13 -4.65
CA PRO A 189 15.97 -12.29 -5.43
C PRO A 189 14.98 -13.46 -5.41
N GLU A 190 14.35 -13.72 -4.27
CA GLU A 190 13.40 -14.83 -4.09
C GLU A 190 12.07 -14.63 -4.83
N ILE A 191 11.81 -13.46 -5.42
CA ILE A 191 10.62 -13.23 -6.25
C ILE A 191 10.59 -14.17 -7.47
N PHE A 192 11.74 -14.71 -7.88
CA PHE A 192 11.87 -15.65 -8.99
C PHE A 192 11.73 -17.11 -8.54
N ASP A 193 11.72 -17.38 -7.23
CA ASP A 193 11.60 -18.72 -6.69
C ASP A 193 10.13 -19.14 -6.54
N ALA A 194 9.83 -20.38 -6.94
CA ALA A 194 8.48 -20.95 -6.84
C ALA A 194 8.02 -21.25 -5.40
N GLN A 195 8.88 -21.03 -4.39
CA GLN A 195 8.64 -21.37 -2.98
C GLN A 195 7.76 -20.33 -2.25
N GLY A 196 7.42 -19.21 -2.91
CA GLY A 196 6.52 -18.20 -2.38
C GLY A 196 7.24 -17.05 -1.68
N TYR A 197 6.47 -15.97 -1.48
CA TYR A 197 6.92 -14.66 -1.04
C TYR A 197 6.52 -14.43 0.42
N ASP A 198 7.48 -14.14 1.31
CA ASP A 198 7.25 -13.85 2.72
C ASP A 198 7.48 -12.36 3.04
N GLU A 199 7.33 -11.97 4.31
CA GLU A 199 7.51 -10.60 4.78
C GLU A 199 8.95 -10.08 4.65
N ARG A 200 9.95 -10.97 4.47
CA ARG A 200 11.36 -10.60 4.33
C ARG A 200 11.67 -9.94 2.99
N ALA A 201 10.77 -10.05 2.02
CA ALA A 201 10.88 -9.32 0.77
C ALA A 201 10.60 -7.81 0.93
N ASP A 202 9.71 -7.41 1.85
CA ASP A 202 9.54 -6.00 2.20
C ASP A 202 10.80 -5.45 2.88
N ILE A 203 11.52 -6.29 3.64
CA ILE A 203 12.80 -5.90 4.27
C ILE A 203 13.88 -5.64 3.21
N TRP A 204 13.95 -6.46 2.15
CA TRP A 204 14.83 -6.20 1.02
C TRP A 204 14.50 -4.87 0.34
N ALA A 205 13.21 -4.64 0.04
CA ALA A 205 12.75 -3.41 -0.58
C ALA A 205 13.08 -2.19 0.30
N ALA A 206 12.91 -2.29 1.62
CA ALA A 206 13.33 -1.27 2.56
C ALA A 206 14.85 -1.07 2.54
N GLY A 207 15.65 -2.13 2.36
CA GLY A 207 17.10 -2.04 2.20
C GLY A 207 17.50 -1.26 0.95
N CYS A 208 16.80 -1.47 -0.17
CA CYS A 208 17.00 -0.69 -1.40
C CYS A 208 16.66 0.80 -1.17
N VAL A 209 15.56 1.11 -0.50
CA VAL A 209 15.19 2.50 -0.16
C VAL A 209 16.22 3.13 0.79
N CYS A 210 16.67 2.41 1.81
CA CYS A 210 17.70 2.88 2.74
C CYS A 210 19.01 3.19 2.03
N PHE A 211 19.42 2.34 1.08
CA PHE A 211 20.57 2.59 0.22
C PHE A 211 20.40 3.88 -0.58
N GLU A 212 19.24 4.10 -1.20
CA GLU A 212 18.97 5.31 -1.97
C GLU A 212 18.96 6.56 -1.08
N LEU A 213 18.35 6.51 0.10
CA LEU A 213 18.36 7.60 1.08
C LEU A 213 19.79 7.95 1.53
N PHE A 214 20.64 6.94 1.75
CA PHE A 214 22.02 7.11 2.22
C PHE A 214 22.96 7.64 1.12
N THR A 215 22.82 7.12 -0.10
CA THR A 215 23.76 7.38 -1.21
C THR A 215 23.27 8.39 -2.23
N ARG A 216 21.98 8.75 -2.22
CA ARG A 216 21.28 9.52 -3.26
C ARG A 216 21.23 8.85 -4.63
N VAL A 217 21.49 7.54 -4.69
CA VAL A 217 21.47 6.75 -5.91
C VAL A 217 20.72 5.45 -5.66
N ALA A 218 19.68 5.18 -6.46
CA ALA A 218 18.99 3.90 -6.42
C ALA A 218 19.95 2.74 -6.74
N LEU A 219 19.91 1.67 -5.94
CA LEU A 219 20.83 0.53 -6.04
C LEU A 219 20.84 -0.12 -7.42
N PHE A 220 19.65 -0.36 -7.98
CA PHE A 220 19.46 -1.01 -9.29
C PHE A 220 18.99 -0.02 -10.37
N LYS A 221 19.51 1.21 -10.33
CA LYS A 221 19.10 2.29 -11.23
C LYS A 221 19.25 1.91 -12.70
N GLY A 222 18.20 2.16 -13.48
CA GLY A 222 18.22 2.00 -14.94
C GLY A 222 18.18 0.54 -15.43
N LEU A 223 18.05 -0.43 -14.52
CA LEU A 223 17.89 -1.83 -14.91
C LEU A 223 16.44 -2.10 -15.33
N ASN A 224 16.28 -2.69 -16.51
CA ASN A 224 15.02 -3.32 -16.87
C ASN A 224 14.88 -4.68 -16.17
N TYR A 225 13.70 -5.29 -16.24
CA TYR A 225 13.40 -6.55 -15.55
C TYR A 225 14.42 -7.67 -15.83
N LEU A 226 14.83 -7.85 -17.10
CA LEU A 226 15.80 -8.89 -17.46
C LEU A 226 17.23 -8.57 -16.98
N ALA A 227 17.60 -7.29 -16.99
CA ALA A 227 18.90 -6.85 -16.49
C ALA A 227 18.97 -6.98 -14.97
N LEU A 228 17.88 -6.68 -14.28
CA LEU A 228 17.76 -6.86 -12.83
C LEU A 228 17.95 -8.33 -12.44
N ILE A 229 17.26 -9.27 -13.09
CA ILE A 229 17.42 -10.71 -12.80
C ILE A 229 18.90 -11.11 -12.87
N LYS A 230 19.58 -10.74 -13.96
CA LYS A 230 21.00 -11.05 -14.17
C LYS A 230 21.93 -10.40 -13.13
N GLU A 231 21.55 -9.23 -12.63
CA GLU A 231 22.29 -8.55 -11.58
C GLU A 231 22.09 -9.25 -10.24
N LEU A 232 20.84 -9.60 -9.90
CA LEU A 232 20.50 -10.31 -8.68
C LEU A 232 21.14 -11.71 -8.60
N GLU A 233 21.27 -12.42 -9.73
CA GLU A 233 21.99 -13.70 -9.80
C GLU A 233 23.46 -13.61 -9.38
N LYS A 234 24.08 -12.43 -9.52
CA LYS A 234 25.49 -12.18 -9.18
C LYS A 234 25.65 -11.34 -7.92
N PHE A 235 24.54 -10.87 -7.37
CA PHE A 235 24.54 -9.96 -6.25
C PHE A 235 25.07 -10.67 -5.01
N THR A 236 26.00 -10.03 -4.33
CA THR A 236 26.59 -10.53 -3.08
C THR A 236 26.42 -9.49 -1.99
N GLU A 237 26.79 -8.25 -2.29
CA GLU A 237 26.65 -7.09 -1.42
C GLU A 237 26.48 -5.80 -2.25
N PRO A 238 25.82 -4.76 -1.70
CA PRO A 238 25.71 -3.47 -2.38
C PRO A 238 27.06 -2.74 -2.42
N GLN A 239 27.34 -2.07 -3.53
CA GLN A 239 28.53 -1.23 -3.66
C GLN A 239 28.23 0.20 -3.21
N PHE A 240 28.89 0.66 -2.14
CA PHE A 240 28.70 2.02 -1.63
C PHE A 240 29.65 3.03 -2.31
N PRO A 241 29.15 4.21 -2.70
CA PRO A 241 30.01 5.25 -3.28
C PRO A 241 30.85 5.93 -2.19
N THR A 242 32.12 6.19 -2.49
CA THR A 242 33.07 6.88 -1.60
C THR A 242 32.65 8.32 -1.25
N SER A 243 31.68 8.90 -1.95
CA SER A 243 31.14 10.23 -1.65
C SER A 243 30.43 10.30 -0.30
N THR A 244 29.90 9.19 0.20
CA THR A 244 29.18 9.13 1.49
C THR A 244 30.09 9.40 2.68
N GLU A 245 31.34 8.94 2.62
CA GLU A 245 32.37 9.13 3.66
C GLU A 245 32.83 10.58 3.83
N LYS A 246 32.53 11.45 2.85
CA LYS A 246 32.86 12.89 2.93
C LYS A 246 31.80 13.69 3.68
N VAL A 247 30.63 13.09 3.93
CA VAL A 247 29.45 13.76 4.48
C VAL A 247 29.18 13.32 5.91
N TYR A 248 29.33 12.02 6.17
CA TYR A 248 29.03 11.43 7.47
C TYR A 248 30.30 11.01 8.21
N SER A 249 30.18 10.83 9.54
CA SER A 249 31.27 10.25 10.32
C SER A 249 31.50 8.78 9.91
N VAL A 250 32.74 8.31 10.02
CA VAL A 250 33.12 6.93 9.70
C VAL A 250 32.26 5.92 10.46
N MET A 251 32.00 6.18 11.75
CA MET A 251 31.17 5.30 12.59
C MET A 251 29.72 5.26 12.12
N PHE A 252 29.16 6.39 11.70
CA PHE A 252 27.80 6.42 11.16
C PHE A 252 27.70 5.72 9.81
N CYS A 253 28.67 5.93 8.91
CA CYS A 253 28.76 5.19 7.66
C CYS A 253 28.80 3.68 7.91
N ALA A 254 29.70 3.22 8.79
CA ALA A 254 29.83 1.80 9.10
C ALA A 254 28.49 1.21 9.57
N PHE A 255 27.81 1.88 10.51
CA PHE A 255 26.51 1.44 11.02
C PHE A 255 25.44 1.34 9.92
N VAL A 256 25.28 2.39 9.10
CA VAL A 256 24.23 2.42 8.07
C VAL A 256 24.53 1.43 6.94
N MET A 257 25.79 1.33 6.51
CA MET A 257 26.21 0.37 5.48
C MET A 257 25.97 -1.07 5.94
N GLU A 258 26.29 -1.37 7.20
CA GLU A 258 26.08 -2.70 7.78
C GLU A 258 24.58 -3.03 7.88
N LEU A 259 23.76 -2.08 8.35
CA LEU A 259 22.30 -2.24 8.38
C LEU A 259 21.74 -2.54 6.97
N ILE A 260 22.17 -1.78 5.97
CA ILE A 260 21.76 -1.99 4.57
C ILE A 260 22.19 -3.38 4.07
N CYS A 261 23.44 -3.80 4.34
CA CYS A 261 23.93 -5.12 3.95
C CYS A 261 23.15 -6.27 4.60
N LEU A 262 22.64 -6.09 5.82
CA LEU A 262 21.79 -7.06 6.50
C LEU A 262 20.40 -7.17 5.86
N MET A 263 19.80 -6.02 5.51
CA MET A 263 18.51 -5.99 4.81
C MET A 263 18.61 -6.57 3.39
N LEU A 264 19.78 -6.47 2.75
CA LEU A 264 20.05 -6.93 1.40
C LEU A 264 20.76 -8.30 1.33
N LYS A 265 20.60 -9.16 2.35
CA LYS A 265 21.03 -10.57 2.24
C LYS A 265 20.22 -11.28 1.16
N VAL A 266 20.89 -12.04 0.30
CA VAL A 266 20.22 -12.79 -0.79
C VAL A 266 19.27 -13.83 -0.22
N ASP A 267 19.71 -14.59 0.79
CA ASP A 267 18.86 -15.54 1.51
C ASP A 267 17.88 -14.78 2.44
N PRO A 268 16.56 -14.83 2.20
CA PRO A 268 15.57 -14.11 3.01
C PRO A 268 15.61 -14.51 4.49
N LYS A 269 16.02 -15.75 4.82
CA LYS A 269 16.12 -16.23 6.21
C LYS A 269 17.25 -15.56 7.00
N GLN A 270 18.21 -14.96 6.30
CA GLN A 270 19.31 -14.21 6.91
C GLN A 270 18.99 -12.72 7.06
N ARG A 271 17.86 -12.25 6.54
CA ARG A 271 17.42 -10.87 6.73
C ARG A 271 16.77 -10.73 8.10
N PRO A 272 17.02 -9.64 8.83
CA PRO A 272 16.33 -9.36 10.09
C PRO A 272 14.85 -9.06 9.85
N SER A 273 14.02 -9.22 10.87
CA SER A 273 12.62 -8.78 10.84
C SER A 273 12.55 -7.28 11.05
N ALA A 274 11.42 -6.65 10.69
CA ALA A 274 11.19 -5.24 10.98
C ALA A 274 11.34 -4.94 12.48
N LYS A 275 10.88 -5.84 13.36
CA LYS A 275 11.04 -5.69 14.82
C LYS A 275 12.51 -5.70 15.25
N GLN A 276 13.31 -6.62 14.71
CA GLN A 276 14.74 -6.68 15.01
C GLN A 276 15.44 -5.38 14.60
N ILE A 277 15.14 -4.84 13.41
CA ILE A 277 15.68 -3.56 12.94
C ILE A 277 15.25 -2.39 13.85
N GLU A 278 13.99 -2.33 14.27
CA GLU A 278 13.49 -1.29 15.18
C GLU A 278 14.28 -1.29 16.51
N LEU A 279 14.46 -2.47 17.11
CA LEU A 279 15.23 -2.65 18.35
C LEU A 279 16.69 -2.24 18.19
N LEU A 280 17.29 -2.52 17.03
CA LEU A 280 18.66 -2.13 16.70
C LEU A 280 18.84 -0.62 16.67
N ILE A 281 17.96 0.08 15.96
CA ILE A 281 18.03 1.54 15.87
C ILE A 281 17.78 2.16 17.25
N LYS A 282 16.87 1.60 18.05
CA LYS A 282 16.59 2.07 19.41
C LYS A 282 17.81 1.93 20.33
N LYS A 283 18.41 0.74 20.41
CA LYS A 283 19.65 0.51 21.19
C LYS A 283 20.76 1.47 20.77
N LYS A 284 20.88 1.76 19.48
CA LYS A 284 21.86 2.69 18.91
C LYS A 284 21.64 4.13 19.34
N LYS A 285 20.39 4.60 19.39
CA LYS A 285 20.04 5.93 19.89
C LYS A 285 20.36 6.08 21.39
N GLU A 286 20.15 5.03 22.17
CA GLU A 286 20.36 5.03 23.62
C GLU A 286 21.84 4.90 24.02
N ALA A 287 22.66 4.23 23.21
CA ALA A 287 24.01 3.88 23.62
C ALA A 287 25.00 5.07 23.61
N GLU A 288 24.82 6.12 22.81
CA GLU A 288 25.82 7.20 22.59
C GLU A 288 27.28 6.71 22.36
N THR A 289 27.52 5.42 22.11
CA THR A 289 28.85 4.81 22.18
C THR A 289 29.50 4.57 20.82
N THR A 290 30.82 4.76 20.80
CA THR A 290 31.78 4.59 19.69
C THR A 290 32.22 3.14 19.45
N GLU A 291 31.59 2.15 20.08
CA GLU A 291 32.04 0.75 19.96
C GLU A 291 31.53 0.05 18.69
N PHE A 292 32.42 -0.76 18.10
CA PHE A 292 32.20 -1.64 16.94
C PHE A 292 31.29 -2.81 17.35
N TRP A 293 30.33 -3.20 16.51
CA TRP A 293 29.24 -4.12 16.90
C TRP A 293 29.53 -5.57 16.55
N ASP A 294 29.17 -6.48 17.45
CA ASP A 294 29.07 -7.91 17.16
C ASP A 294 27.60 -8.28 16.88
N TRP A 295 27.28 -8.39 15.61
CA TRP A 295 25.93 -8.72 15.15
C TRP A 295 25.52 -10.18 15.41
N HIS A 296 26.44 -11.05 15.84
CA HIS A 296 26.08 -12.38 16.30
C HIS A 296 25.16 -12.32 17.54
N GLU A 297 25.18 -11.24 18.31
CA GLU A 297 24.26 -11.03 19.45
C GLU A 297 22.79 -10.90 19.02
N LEU A 298 22.49 -10.53 17.76
CA LEU A 298 21.12 -10.37 17.24
C LEU A 298 20.50 -11.65 16.75
N ASN A 299 21.32 -12.58 16.28
CA ASN A 299 20.90 -13.96 16.02
C ASN A 299 20.50 -14.69 17.31
N HIS A 300 20.80 -14.09 18.47
CA HIS A 300 20.46 -14.58 19.82
C HIS A 300 19.44 -13.70 20.55
N LEU A 301 18.96 -12.61 19.95
CA LEU A 301 17.74 -11.97 20.44
C LEU A 301 16.59 -12.84 19.97
N ASP A 302 15.97 -13.55 20.92
CA ASP A 302 14.68 -14.20 20.70
C ASP A 302 13.78 -13.19 19.96
N GLU A 303 13.15 -13.60 18.85
CA GLU A 303 12.09 -12.80 18.24
C GLU A 303 11.06 -12.55 19.34
N PRO A 304 10.97 -11.33 19.91
CA PRO A 304 10.04 -11.10 20.98
C PRO A 304 8.64 -11.35 20.41
N GLU A 305 7.81 -12.10 21.13
CA GLU A 305 6.44 -12.36 20.70
C GLU A 305 5.78 -11.03 20.28
N ILE A 306 5.22 -11.01 19.08
CA ILE A 306 4.52 -9.86 18.56
C ILE A 306 3.25 -9.70 19.41
N ASP A 307 3.26 -8.76 20.35
CA ASP A 307 2.04 -8.37 21.08
C ASP A 307 1.15 -7.57 20.13
N VAL A 308 0.28 -8.29 19.41
CA VAL A 308 -0.71 -7.70 18.50
C VAL A 308 -1.63 -6.72 19.25
N GLU A 309 -1.89 -6.92 20.55
CA GLU A 309 -2.68 -5.98 21.34
C GLU A 309 -1.94 -4.67 21.61
N GLU A 310 -0.62 -4.70 21.85
CA GLU A 310 0.21 -3.49 21.97
C GLU A 310 0.22 -2.70 20.65
N ILE A 311 0.39 -3.38 19.52
CA ILE A 311 0.37 -2.76 18.19
C ILE A 311 -1.02 -2.17 17.88
N ASN A 312 -2.09 -2.82 18.35
CA ASN A 312 -3.46 -2.30 18.23
C ASN A 312 -3.75 -1.11 19.16
N LYS A 313 -2.92 -0.89 20.21
CA LYS A 313 -3.02 0.24 21.15
C LYS A 313 -2.22 1.46 20.70
N GLU A 314 -1.45 1.39 19.62
CA GLU A 314 -0.86 2.58 18.97
C GLU A 314 -2.00 3.45 18.41
N VAL A 315 -2.59 4.28 19.27
CA VAL A 315 -3.64 5.25 18.95
C VAL A 315 -2.98 6.54 18.46
N TRP A 316 -3.45 7.02 17.32
CA TRP A 316 -3.02 8.27 16.66
C TRP A 316 -3.23 9.50 17.55
N ILE A 317 -2.23 10.39 17.59
CA ILE A 317 -2.32 11.76 18.10
C ILE A 317 -2.22 12.69 16.88
N ASP A 318 -3.20 13.57 16.66
CA ASP A 318 -3.26 14.44 15.48
C ASP A 318 -2.06 15.41 15.41
N HIS A 319 -1.79 15.95 14.23
CA HIS A 319 -0.73 16.93 13.95
C HIS A 319 -0.81 18.19 14.83
N ASP A 320 -1.98 18.47 15.41
CA ASP A 320 -2.22 19.58 16.34
C ASP A 320 -2.02 19.22 17.83
N GLY A 321 -1.58 17.99 18.12
CA GLY A 321 -1.41 17.50 19.49
C GLY A 321 -2.72 17.13 20.20
N GLU A 322 -3.85 17.15 19.50
CA GLU A 322 -5.13 16.67 20.04
C GLU A 322 -5.35 15.20 19.65
N ASN A 323 -5.81 14.41 20.62
CA ASN A 323 -6.28 13.05 20.34
C ASN A 323 -7.54 13.16 19.48
N PHE A 324 -7.50 12.70 18.23
CA PHE A 324 -8.71 12.49 17.46
C PHE A 324 -9.46 11.28 18.05
N THR A 325 -10.15 11.50 19.16
CA THR A 325 -11.13 10.54 19.66
C THR A 325 -12.29 10.56 18.67
N VAL A 326 -12.81 9.39 18.32
CA VAL A 326 -14.00 9.18 17.46
C VAL A 326 -15.29 9.82 18.08
N ASN A 327 -15.16 10.65 19.12
CA ASN A 327 -16.23 11.17 19.98
C ASN A 327 -16.41 12.69 19.91
N SER A 328 -16.28 13.33 18.74
CA SER A 328 -16.85 14.67 18.52
C SER A 328 -18.30 14.64 17.99
N VAL A 329 -18.95 13.46 18.03
CA VAL A 329 -20.41 13.35 17.95
C VAL A 329 -21.00 13.64 19.35
N PRO A 330 -21.92 14.60 19.52
CA PRO A 330 -22.51 14.91 20.82
C PRO A 330 -23.17 13.66 21.45
N PRO A 331 -23.07 13.47 22.78
CA PRO A 331 -23.56 12.29 23.46
C PRO A 331 -25.08 12.39 23.64
N SER A 332 -25.83 12.00 22.63
CA SER A 332 -27.26 11.74 22.81
C SER A 332 -27.77 10.70 21.83
N GLN A 333 -27.30 9.45 21.99
CA GLN A 333 -28.10 8.23 21.90
C GLN A 333 -27.22 7.02 22.29
N PRO A 334 -27.77 6.02 22.98
CA PRO A 334 -27.00 4.83 23.35
C PRO A 334 -26.50 4.13 22.08
N PHE A 335 -25.22 3.74 22.07
CA PHE A 335 -24.64 2.86 21.05
C PHE A 335 -25.59 1.68 20.81
N GLN A 336 -26.27 1.67 19.67
CA GLN A 336 -26.92 0.47 19.19
C GLN A 336 -25.80 -0.53 18.83
N LYS A 337 -25.97 -1.78 19.27
CA LYS A 337 -25.06 -2.89 18.92
C LYS A 337 -24.75 -2.84 17.42
N PRO A 338 -23.52 -3.19 17.00
CA PRO A 338 -23.20 -3.30 15.58
C PRO A 338 -24.27 -4.14 14.87
N PRO A 339 -24.71 -3.75 13.66
CA PRO A 339 -25.78 -4.44 12.95
C PRO A 339 -25.42 -5.93 12.81
N GLN A 340 -26.39 -6.79 13.12
CA GLN A 340 -26.21 -8.24 13.01
C GLN A 340 -25.98 -8.61 11.54
N LYS A 341 -25.05 -9.55 11.31
CA LYS A 341 -24.79 -10.16 10.01
C LYS A 341 -26.09 -10.73 9.44
N GLU A 342 -26.49 -10.28 8.25
CA GLU A 342 -27.55 -10.94 7.48
C GLU A 342 -26.99 -11.67 6.26
N LYS A 343 -27.59 -12.84 5.99
CA LYS A 343 -27.30 -13.67 4.83
C LYS A 343 -28.21 -13.28 3.67
N LEU A 344 -27.64 -12.86 2.56
CA LEU A 344 -28.37 -12.55 1.33
C LEU A 344 -28.10 -13.63 0.27
N GLU A 345 -29.17 -14.23 -0.26
CA GLU A 345 -29.10 -15.18 -1.37
C GLU A 345 -29.37 -14.43 -2.69
N ILE A 346 -28.35 -14.33 -3.56
CA ILE A 346 -28.46 -13.60 -4.83
C ILE A 346 -28.81 -14.59 -5.97
N LYS A 347 -29.90 -14.29 -6.71
CA LYS A 347 -30.32 -15.03 -7.91
C LYS A 347 -30.07 -14.22 -9.17
N ILE A 348 -29.40 -14.84 -10.15
CA ILE A 348 -29.04 -14.20 -11.43
C ILE A 348 -30.19 -14.42 -12.44
N PRO A 349 -30.71 -13.39 -13.16
CA PRO A 349 -31.73 -13.57 -14.19
C PRO A 349 -31.15 -14.12 -15.50
N GLU A 350 -31.86 -15.05 -16.15
CA GLU A 350 -31.46 -15.61 -17.45
C GLU A 350 -31.71 -14.62 -18.61
N VAL A 351 -30.68 -14.37 -19.43
CA VAL A 351 -30.78 -13.58 -20.67
C VAL A 351 -30.82 -14.52 -21.89
N LYS A 352 -31.87 -14.42 -22.71
CA LYS A 352 -32.02 -15.17 -23.97
C LYS A 352 -31.10 -14.58 -25.06
N GLN A 353 -30.17 -15.39 -25.59
CA GLN A 353 -29.30 -14.99 -26.72
C GLN A 353 -29.95 -15.30 -28.08
N LYS A 354 -29.79 -14.40 -29.05
CA LYS A 354 -30.02 -14.64 -30.49
C LYS A 354 -28.69 -15.00 -31.17
N GLU A 355 -28.69 -16.05 -31.98
CA GLU A 355 -27.51 -16.57 -32.71
C GLU A 355 -27.19 -15.75 -33.97
N VAL A 356 -25.89 -15.52 -34.21
CA VAL A 356 -25.34 -15.14 -35.53
C VAL A 356 -24.21 -16.13 -35.84
N VAL A 357 -24.25 -16.71 -37.03
CA VAL A 357 -23.37 -17.77 -37.52
C VAL A 357 -22.36 -17.18 -38.50
N GLU A 358 -21.06 -17.36 -38.26
CA GLU A 358 -20.02 -17.28 -39.31
C GLU A 358 -18.94 -18.37 -39.15
N THR A 359 -18.49 -18.88 -40.30
CA THR A 359 -17.64 -20.05 -40.54
C THR A 359 -16.13 -19.72 -40.56
N PRO A 360 -15.22 -20.69 -40.25
CA PRO A 360 -13.78 -20.40 -40.07
C PRO A 360 -12.89 -20.80 -41.25
N THR A 361 -11.79 -20.05 -41.46
CA THR A 361 -10.64 -20.45 -42.29
C THR A 361 -9.32 -20.39 -41.49
N LYS A 362 -8.51 -21.44 -41.67
CA LYS A 362 -7.21 -21.80 -41.05
C LYS A 362 -6.08 -20.80 -41.43
N GLN A 363 -4.92 -20.63 -40.79
CA GLN A 363 -4.27 -20.98 -39.51
C GLN A 363 -2.95 -20.17 -39.49
N GLN A 364 -2.54 -19.60 -38.34
CA GLN A 364 -1.14 -19.57 -37.88
C GLN A 364 -1.10 -19.28 -36.37
N LYS A 365 -0.31 -20.08 -35.65
CA LYS A 365 -0.32 -20.28 -34.19
C LYS A 365 0.02 -19.02 -33.37
N LYS A 366 -0.91 -18.55 -32.54
CA LYS A 366 -0.74 -17.72 -31.33
C LYS A 366 -1.88 -18.08 -30.35
N GLY A 367 -1.69 -17.80 -29.06
CA GLY A 367 -2.50 -18.29 -27.93
C GLY A 367 -4.02 -18.18 -28.09
N LEU A 368 -4.73 -19.02 -27.31
CA LEU A 368 -6.19 -19.15 -27.29
C LEU A 368 -6.88 -17.78 -27.26
N SER A 369 -7.74 -17.52 -28.24
CA SER A 369 -8.52 -16.28 -28.26
C SER A 369 -9.67 -16.35 -27.25
N ILE A 370 -10.15 -15.18 -26.79
CA ILE A 370 -11.32 -15.03 -25.90
C ILE A 370 -12.57 -15.76 -26.45
N SER A 371 -12.67 -15.91 -27.76
CA SER A 371 -13.76 -16.65 -28.41
C SER A 371 -13.69 -18.17 -28.25
N GLU A 372 -12.50 -18.73 -28.06
CA GLU A 372 -12.27 -20.16 -27.82
C GLU A 372 -12.47 -20.52 -26.34
N MET A 373 -12.08 -19.63 -25.42
CA MET A 373 -12.41 -19.76 -23.99
C MET A 373 -13.92 -19.75 -23.74
N ARG A 374 -14.68 -18.93 -24.48
CA ARG A 374 -16.15 -18.91 -24.43
C ARG A 374 -16.81 -20.19 -24.96
N LYS A 375 -16.15 -20.97 -25.83
CA LYS A 375 -16.67 -22.26 -26.32
C LYS A 375 -16.52 -23.39 -25.28
N GLN A 376 -15.54 -23.33 -24.39
CA GLN A 376 -15.34 -24.32 -23.33
C GLN A 376 -16.31 -24.20 -22.15
N TYR A 377 -17.01 -23.05 -22.02
CA TYR A 377 -17.98 -22.80 -20.95
C TYR A 377 -19.44 -23.13 -21.32
N LYS A 378 -19.68 -23.93 -22.38
CA LYS A 378 -21.02 -24.45 -22.69
C LYS A 378 -21.32 -25.69 -21.85
N GLY A 379 -21.86 -25.46 -20.65
CA GLY A 379 -22.63 -26.47 -19.93
C GLY A 379 -22.37 -26.51 -18.43
N LYS A 380 -23.12 -25.71 -17.67
CA LYS A 380 -23.92 -26.17 -16.52
C LYS A 380 -24.71 -24.99 -15.92
N THR A 381 -25.94 -25.33 -15.60
CA THR A 381 -27.05 -24.53 -15.12
C THR A 381 -26.84 -23.96 -13.70
N SER A 382 -27.36 -22.75 -13.50
CA SER A 382 -27.74 -22.05 -12.25
C SER A 382 -27.13 -22.55 -10.93
N LYS A 383 -26.37 -21.67 -10.26
CA LYS A 383 -26.10 -21.76 -8.82
C LYS A 383 -26.10 -20.35 -8.21
N SER A 384 -27.04 -20.10 -7.29
CA SER A 384 -26.91 -19.02 -6.31
C SER A 384 -25.68 -19.29 -5.44
N PHE A 385 -25.10 -18.24 -4.86
CA PHE A 385 -24.08 -18.34 -3.83
C PHE A 385 -24.37 -17.35 -2.70
N GLU A 386 -24.01 -17.71 -1.47
CA GLU A 386 -24.19 -16.92 -0.25
C GLU A 386 -22.93 -16.09 0.03
N VAL A 387 -23.09 -14.81 0.41
CA VAL A 387 -22.01 -13.93 0.85
C VAL A 387 -22.44 -13.17 2.10
N GLU A 388 -21.57 -13.08 3.11
CA GLU A 388 -21.74 -12.19 4.26
C GLU A 388 -21.16 -10.80 3.90
N ILE A 389 -21.99 -9.75 3.95
CA ILE A 389 -21.59 -8.37 3.65
C ILE A 389 -22.00 -7.43 4.78
N PHE A 390 -21.10 -6.52 5.16
CA PHE A 390 -21.43 -5.35 5.97
C PHE A 390 -21.90 -4.26 5.01
N THR A 391 -23.20 -3.96 5.00
CA THR A 391 -23.76 -3.01 4.04
C THR A 391 -23.45 -1.56 4.40
N GLY A 392 -23.18 -1.25 5.67
CA GLY A 392 -22.85 0.10 6.12
C GLY A 392 -23.93 1.16 5.84
N LEU A 393 -25.09 0.74 5.32
CA LEU A 393 -26.24 1.57 5.03
C LEU A 393 -27.16 1.57 6.25
N SER A 394 -27.82 2.71 6.51
CA SER A 394 -28.92 2.71 7.49
C SER A 394 -30.09 1.89 6.93
N PRO A 395 -30.90 1.24 7.80
CA PRO A 395 -32.06 0.44 7.37
C PRO A 395 -33.03 1.21 6.45
N GLU A 396 -33.12 2.53 6.63
CA GLU A 396 -33.97 3.41 5.82
C GLU A 396 -33.47 3.57 4.38
N VAL A 397 -32.14 3.59 4.16
CA VAL A 397 -31.54 3.67 2.82
C VAL A 397 -31.70 2.34 2.07
N GLU A 398 -31.62 1.23 2.80
CA GLU A 398 -31.81 -0.11 2.26
C GLU A 398 -33.28 -0.37 1.87
N GLU A 399 -34.24 0.13 2.66
CA GLU A 399 -35.68 0.06 2.36
C GLU A 399 -36.05 0.91 1.12
N GLN A 400 -35.47 2.11 0.98
CA GLN A 400 -35.66 2.95 -0.21
C GLN A 400 -35.09 2.32 -1.48
N MET A 401 -33.94 1.66 -1.39
CA MET A 401 -33.36 0.94 -2.54
C MET A 401 -34.20 -0.29 -2.93
N ASN A 402 -34.78 -0.99 -1.95
CA ASN A 402 -35.66 -2.14 -2.21
C ASN A 402 -37.02 -1.74 -2.78
N GLN A 403 -37.54 -0.56 -2.42
CA GLN A 403 -38.76 -0.01 -3.03
C GLN A 403 -38.56 0.44 -4.48
N ARG A 404 -37.33 0.81 -4.89
CA ARG A 404 -36.99 1.15 -6.28
C ARG A 404 -36.75 -0.05 -7.21
N LYS A 405 -36.69 -1.28 -6.65
CA LYS A 405 -36.51 -2.54 -7.39
C LYS A 405 -37.83 -3.29 -7.67
N LYS A 406 -38.96 -2.81 -7.14
CA LYS A 406 -40.32 -3.22 -7.54
C LYS A 406 -40.89 -2.19 -8.50
#